data_AF-A0A945S3L7-F1
#
_entry.id   AF-A0A945S3L7-F1
#
_cell.length_a   1.000
_cell.length_b   1.000
_cell.length_c   1.000
_cell.angle_alpha   90.00
_cell.angle_beta   90.00
_cell.angle_gamma   90.00
#
_symmetry.space_group_name_H-M   'P 1'
#
loop_
_entity.id
_entity.type
_entity.pdbx_description
1 polymer ?
#
loop_
_entity_poly.entity_id
_entity_poly.type
_entity_poly.pdbx_seq_one_letter_code
_entity_poly.pdbx_strand_id
1 'polypeptide(L)'
;MKQKIAAHLFPLSFVVGAAYWLLSPVLFGRYEPWDYSLPLYWAVMSVAGLVLGLLGGRHSWVGIAGLYAGQCLILYVRPAPNQMETAPLHFVLLILAIHTSPAVLAASVGWLVKKAIDRRGRPNKTDPPDAASASPEV
;
A
#
# COMPACT_ATOMS: atom_id res chain seq x y z
N MET A 1 -20.35 2.82 2.66
CA MET A 1 -19.34 2.53 1.61
C MET A 1 -17.91 2.29 2.13
N LYS A 2 -17.37 3.08 3.07
CA LYS A 2 -15.95 3.00 3.48
C LYS A 2 -15.49 1.61 4.01
N GLN A 3 -16.37 0.86 4.68
CA GLN A 3 -16.05 -0.50 5.16
C GLN A 3 -15.83 -1.53 4.03
N LYS A 4 -16.57 -1.42 2.92
CA LYS A 4 -16.43 -2.37 1.80
C LYS A 4 -15.07 -2.24 1.12
N ILE A 5 -14.56 -1.01 0.98
CA ILE A 5 -13.23 -0.77 0.38
C ILE A 5 -12.13 -1.42 1.23
N ALA A 6 -12.19 -1.26 2.56
CA ALA A 6 -11.19 -1.84 3.46
C ALA A 6 -11.10 -3.37 3.34
N ALA A 7 -12.25 -4.05 3.15
CA ALA A 7 -12.30 -5.51 3.00
C ALA A 7 -11.56 -6.01 1.74
N HIS A 8 -11.53 -5.21 0.66
CA HIS A 8 -10.86 -5.58 -0.59
C HIS A 8 -9.39 -5.16 -0.64
N LEU A 9 -8.95 -4.21 0.19
CA LEU A 9 -7.56 -3.75 0.20
C LEU A 9 -6.58 -4.88 0.53
N PHE A 10 -6.90 -5.73 1.50
CA PHE A 10 -6.04 -6.85 1.87
C PHE A 10 -5.82 -7.84 0.71
N PRO A 11 -6.87 -8.49 0.16
CA PRO A 11 -6.68 -9.50 -0.88
C PRO A 11 -6.05 -8.92 -2.16
N LEU A 12 -6.39 -7.68 -2.54
CA LEU A 12 -5.77 -7.04 -3.71
C LEU A 12 -4.28 -6.77 -3.48
N SER A 13 -3.91 -6.21 -2.33
CA SER A 13 -2.51 -5.91 -2.04
C SER A 13 -1.70 -7.19 -1.84
N PHE A 14 -2.30 -8.23 -1.29
CA PHE A 14 -1.73 -9.57 -1.19
C PHE A 14 -1.35 -10.11 -2.56
N VAL A 15 -2.28 -10.08 -3.52
CA VAL A 15 -2.01 -10.55 -4.89
C VAL A 15 -0.90 -9.72 -5.53
N VAL A 16 -0.90 -8.39 -5.35
CA VAL A 16 0.15 -7.52 -5.89
C VAL A 16 1.52 -7.83 -5.28
N GLY A 17 1.60 -8.00 -3.96
CA GLY A 17 2.85 -8.34 -3.27
C GLY A 17 3.40 -9.69 -3.71
N ALA A 18 2.54 -10.71 -3.80
CA ALA A 18 2.90 -12.02 -4.30
C ALA A 18 3.33 -11.97 -5.77
N ALA A 19 2.57 -11.28 -6.63
CA ALA A 19 2.87 -11.16 -8.05
C ALA A 19 4.21 -10.44 -8.30
N TYR A 20 4.50 -9.36 -7.56
CA TYR A 20 5.75 -8.63 -7.71
C TYR A 20 6.97 -9.54 -7.44
N TRP A 21 6.89 -10.37 -6.42
CA TRP A 21 7.93 -11.36 -6.11
C TRP A 21 7.99 -12.51 -7.12
N LEU A 22 6.82 -13.05 -7.50
CA LEU A 22 6.74 -14.15 -8.45
C LEU A 22 7.29 -13.76 -9.83
N LEU A 23 7.05 -12.52 -10.26
CA LEU A 23 7.47 -12.00 -11.56
C LEU A 23 8.92 -11.51 -11.58
N SER A 24 9.57 -11.36 -10.42
CA SER A 24 10.95 -10.88 -10.31
C SER A 24 11.95 -11.59 -11.24
N PRO A 25 11.96 -12.93 -11.36
CA PRO A 25 12.91 -13.63 -12.25
C PRO A 25 12.70 -13.29 -13.72
N VAL A 26 11.45 -13.09 -14.12
CA VAL A 26 11.08 -12.79 -15.51
C VAL A 26 11.41 -11.34 -15.85
N LEU A 27 11.13 -10.42 -14.91
CA LEU A 27 11.33 -8.98 -15.12
C LEU A 27 12.78 -8.53 -14.94
N PHE A 28 13.50 -9.13 -14.00
CA PHE A 28 14.81 -8.64 -13.55
C PHE A 28 15.93 -9.69 -13.62
N GLY A 29 15.62 -10.94 -13.98
CA GLY A 29 16.60 -12.02 -13.98
C GLY A 29 17.10 -12.40 -12.58
N ARG A 30 16.42 -11.93 -11.52
CA ARG A 30 16.79 -12.15 -10.12
C ARG A 30 15.70 -12.85 -9.35
N TYR A 31 16.12 -13.68 -8.40
CA TYR A 31 15.20 -14.47 -7.60
C TYR A 31 14.36 -13.56 -6.70
N GLU A 32 15.03 -12.70 -5.93
CA GLU A 32 14.41 -11.71 -5.07
C GLU A 32 14.44 -10.33 -5.77
N PRO A 33 13.35 -9.57 -5.75
CA PRO A 33 13.29 -8.29 -6.47
C PRO A 33 14.26 -7.25 -5.92
N TRP A 34 14.68 -7.34 -4.64
CA TRP A 34 15.70 -6.46 -4.08
C TRP A 34 17.12 -6.80 -4.51
N ASP A 35 17.39 -8.02 -5.01
CA ASP A 35 18.73 -8.41 -5.49
C ASP A 35 19.09 -7.70 -6.79
N TYR A 36 18.08 -7.25 -7.53
CA TYR A 36 18.28 -6.48 -8.75
C TYR A 36 18.73 -5.05 -8.44
N SER A 37 17.95 -4.34 -7.62
CA SER A 37 18.23 -2.97 -7.22
C SER A 37 17.40 -2.60 -6.00
N LEU A 38 18.06 -2.45 -4.85
CA LEU A 38 17.40 -2.06 -3.61
C LEU A 38 16.69 -0.70 -3.72
N PRO A 39 17.27 0.35 -4.36
CA PRO A 39 16.55 1.60 -4.60
C PRO A 39 15.28 1.44 -5.45
N LEU A 40 15.32 0.61 -6.49
CA LEU A 40 14.14 0.35 -7.31
C LEU A 40 13.05 -0.37 -6.50
N TYR A 41 13.44 -1.36 -5.70
CA TYR A 41 12.53 -2.05 -4.80
C TYR A 41 11.83 -1.07 -3.84
N TRP A 42 12.59 -0.16 -3.21
CA TRP A 42 12.02 0.88 -2.35
C TRP A 42 11.12 1.86 -3.09
N ALA A 43 11.45 2.22 -4.34
CA ALA A 43 10.59 3.07 -5.16
C ALA A 43 9.25 2.37 -5.43
N VAL A 44 9.25 1.09 -5.82
CA VAL A 44 8.03 0.31 -6.04
C VAL A 44 7.20 0.21 -4.75
N MET A 45 7.84 -0.10 -3.62
CA MET A 45 7.17 -0.15 -2.31
C MET A 45 6.56 1.20 -1.93
N SER A 46 7.28 2.30 -2.19
CA SER A 46 6.80 3.66 -1.92
C SER A 46 5.59 4.02 -2.79
N VAL A 47 5.61 3.68 -4.08
CA VAL A 47 4.47 3.89 -4.99
C VAL A 47 3.26 3.08 -4.52
N ALA A 48 3.45 1.79 -4.22
CA ALA A 48 2.38 0.94 -3.70
C ALA A 48 1.80 1.51 -2.40
N GLY A 49 2.66 1.90 -1.45
CA GLY A 49 2.26 2.56 -0.21
C GLY A 49 1.45 3.83 -0.45
N LEU A 50 1.94 4.74 -1.29
CA LEU A 50 1.25 5.99 -1.62
C LEU A 50 -0.16 5.74 -2.16
N VAL A 51 -0.29 4.81 -3.11
CA VAL A 51 -1.59 4.40 -3.68
C VAL A 51 -2.51 3.85 -2.59
N LEU A 52 -2.01 2.99 -1.71
CA LEU A 52 -2.78 2.47 -0.58
C LEU A 52 -3.21 3.57 0.41
N GLY A 53 -2.37 4.58 0.64
CA GLY A 53 -2.71 5.77 1.43
C GLY A 53 -3.85 6.58 0.83
N LEU A 54 -3.77 6.84 -0.48
CA LEU A 54 -4.79 7.59 -1.23
C LEU A 54 -6.13 6.83 -1.31
N LEU A 55 -6.09 5.53 -1.61
CA LEU A 55 -7.31 4.73 -1.75
C LEU A 55 -7.90 4.34 -0.39
N GLY A 56 -7.08 3.79 0.51
CA GLY A 56 -7.51 3.25 1.80
C GLY A 56 -7.66 4.27 2.92
N GLY A 57 -7.04 5.44 2.81
CA GLY A 57 -7.05 6.46 3.86
C GLY A 57 -6.59 5.88 5.21
N ARG A 58 -7.42 5.98 6.25
CA ARG A 58 -7.11 5.45 7.60
C ARG A 58 -6.92 3.92 7.63
N HIS A 59 -7.42 3.19 6.63
CA HIS A 59 -7.30 1.73 6.53
C HIS A 59 -6.15 1.27 5.63
N SER A 60 -5.25 2.16 5.22
CA SER A 60 -4.10 1.81 4.36
C SER A 60 -3.23 0.70 4.95
N TRP A 61 -3.15 0.59 6.28
CA TRP A 61 -2.43 -0.48 6.99
C TRP A 61 -2.93 -1.89 6.63
N VAL A 62 -4.22 -2.05 6.30
CA VAL A 62 -4.80 -3.33 5.87
C VAL A 62 -4.21 -3.76 4.53
N GLY A 63 -4.02 -2.79 3.61
CA GLY A 63 -3.35 -3.01 2.34
C GLY A 63 -1.87 -3.33 2.52
N ILE A 64 -1.16 -2.61 3.39
CA ILE A 64 0.26 -2.87 3.68
C ILE A 64 0.45 -4.28 4.26
N ALA A 65 -0.43 -4.71 5.18
CA ALA A 65 -0.41 -6.06 5.73
C ALA A 65 -0.63 -7.12 4.63
N GLY A 66 -1.56 -6.88 3.71
CA GLY A 66 -1.76 -7.73 2.54
C GLY A 66 -0.50 -7.80 1.67
N LEU A 67 0.05 -6.64 1.31
CA LEU A 67 1.27 -6.52 0.51
C LEU A 67 2.43 -7.31 1.13
N TYR A 68 2.68 -7.16 2.44
CA TYR A 68 3.71 -7.90 3.16
C TYR A 68 3.42 -9.40 3.16
N ALA A 69 2.19 -9.81 3.50
CA ALA A 69 1.81 -11.22 3.56
C ALA A 69 1.94 -11.95 2.21
N GLY A 70 1.62 -11.28 1.10
CA GLY A 70 1.81 -11.83 -0.24
C GLY A 70 3.28 -12.10 -0.57
N GLN A 71 4.18 -11.22 -0.15
CA GLN A 71 5.62 -11.39 -0.33
C GLN A 71 6.16 -12.53 0.55
N CYS A 72 5.72 -12.59 1.81
CA CYS A 72 6.03 -13.71 2.70
C CYS A 72 5.62 -15.05 2.09
N LEU A 73 4.41 -15.15 1.51
CA LEU A 73 3.95 -16.39 0.88
C LEU A 73 4.93 -16.87 -0.19
N ILE A 74 5.42 -15.98 -1.05
CA ILE A 74 6.38 -16.36 -2.10
C ILE A 74 7.70 -16.83 -1.50
N LEU A 75 8.21 -16.17 -0.46
CA LEU A 75 9.40 -16.63 0.26
C LEU A 75 9.21 -18.03 0.89
N TYR A 76 8.02 -18.34 1.39
CA TYR A 76 7.70 -19.66 1.95
C TYR A 76 7.56 -20.76 0.89
N VAL A 77 6.81 -20.48 -0.19
CA VAL A 77 6.50 -21.48 -1.23
C VAL A 77 7.68 -21.68 -2.18
N ARG A 78 8.49 -20.65 -2.34
CA ARG A 78 9.57 -20.59 -3.32
C ARG A 78 10.80 -19.99 -2.62
N PRO A 79 11.44 -20.67 -1.66
CA PRO A 79 12.67 -20.20 -1.01
C PRO A 79 13.82 -20.15 -2.02
N ALA A 80 14.71 -19.16 -1.90
CA ALA A 80 15.84 -19.03 -2.82
C ALA A 80 16.78 -20.25 -2.70
N PRO A 81 17.42 -20.71 -3.79
CA PRO A 81 18.23 -21.93 -3.80
C PRO A 81 19.33 -21.97 -2.72
N ASN A 82 19.89 -20.82 -2.37
CA ASN A 82 21.01 -20.70 -1.41
C ASN A 82 20.57 -20.13 -0.05
N GLN A 83 19.27 -19.90 0.16
CA GLN A 83 18.78 -19.21 1.36
C GLN A 83 18.91 -20.08 2.61
N MET A 84 18.67 -21.39 2.50
CA MET A 84 18.68 -22.30 3.65
C MET A 84 20.08 -22.49 4.25
N GLU A 85 21.14 -22.19 3.50
CA GLU A 85 22.53 -22.27 4.00
C GLU A 85 23.01 -20.96 4.62
N THR A 86 22.45 -19.82 4.22
CA THR A 86 23.02 -18.49 4.53
C THR A 86 22.25 -17.71 5.59
N ALA A 87 20.92 -17.85 5.67
CA ALA A 87 20.13 -17.17 6.69
C ALA A 87 18.86 -17.96 7.03
N PRO A 88 18.52 -18.10 8.32
CA PRO A 88 17.24 -18.66 8.70
C PRO A 88 16.08 -17.86 8.10
N LEU A 89 15.03 -18.52 7.63
CA LEU A 89 13.88 -17.88 6.98
C LEU A 89 13.28 -16.73 7.81
N HIS A 90 13.21 -16.87 9.13
CA HIS A 90 12.70 -15.82 10.03
C HIS A 90 13.52 -14.52 9.97
N PHE A 91 14.83 -14.61 9.72
CA PHE A 91 15.68 -13.45 9.57
C PHE A 91 15.41 -12.72 8.24
N VAL A 92 15.18 -13.48 7.15
CA VAL A 92 14.77 -12.92 5.86
C VAL A 92 13.42 -12.21 5.97
N LEU A 93 12.46 -12.79 6.69
CA LEU A 93 11.16 -12.15 6.93
C LEU A 93 11.29 -10.84 7.71
N LEU A 94 12.21 -10.77 8.67
CA LEU A 94 12.51 -9.52 9.39
C LEU A 94 13.10 -8.46 8.45
N ILE A 95 14.03 -8.84 7.59
CA ILE A 95 14.61 -7.95 6.57
C ILE A 95 13.52 -7.45 5.61
N LEU A 96 12.63 -8.33 5.15
CA LEU A 96 11.48 -7.98 4.33
C LEU A 96 10.57 -6.95 5.04
N ALA A 97 10.33 -7.12 6.34
CA ALA A 97 9.56 -6.17 7.14
C ALA A 97 10.23 -4.78 7.18
N ILE A 98 11.54 -4.73 7.38
CA ILE A 98 12.32 -3.47 7.33
C ILE A 98 12.20 -2.82 5.95
N HIS A 99 12.35 -3.60 4.88
CA HIS A 99 12.24 -3.10 3.51
C HIS A 99 10.80 -2.77 3.07
N THR A 100 9.80 -3.10 3.88
CA THR A 100 8.41 -2.64 3.70
C THR A 100 8.17 -1.25 4.31
N SER A 101 9.10 -0.72 5.12
CA SER A 101 8.96 0.60 5.75
C SER A 101 8.75 1.78 4.78
N PRO A 102 9.34 1.82 3.55
CA PRO A 102 9.02 2.89 2.59
C PRO A 102 7.55 2.91 2.19
N ALA A 103 6.90 1.75 2.09
CA ALA A 103 5.46 1.66 1.81
C ALA A 103 4.64 2.27 2.95
N VAL A 104 5.04 2.05 4.21
CA VAL A 104 4.38 2.63 5.39
C VAL A 104 4.48 4.15 5.40
N LEU A 105 5.68 4.69 5.15
CA LEU A 105 5.91 6.12 5.09
C LEU A 105 5.10 6.76 3.95
N ALA A 106 5.17 6.19 2.75
CA ALA A 106 4.44 6.70 1.59
C ALA A 106 2.92 6.59 1.76
N ALA A 107 2.41 5.54 2.40
CA ALA A 107 0.98 5.41 2.71
C ALA A 107 0.51 6.47 3.71
N SER A 108 1.37 6.84 4.67
CA SER A 108 1.09 7.92 5.60
C SER A 108 0.98 9.26 4.87
N VAL A 109 1.90 9.54 3.93
CA VAL A 109 1.84 10.71 3.04
C VAL A 109 0.55 10.70 2.20
N GLY A 110 0.23 9.59 1.54
CA GLY A 110 -0.98 9.45 0.73
C GLY A 110 -2.26 9.69 1.53
N TRP A 111 -2.32 9.19 2.77
CA TRP A 111 -3.43 9.45 3.66
C TRP A 111 -3.55 10.94 4.03
N LEU A 112 -2.44 11.61 4.33
CA LEU A 112 -2.44 13.05 4.63
C LEU A 112 -2.91 13.88 3.44
N VAL A 113 -2.44 13.55 2.23
CA VAL A 113 -2.88 14.20 0.98
C VAL A 113 -4.38 14.03 0.79
N LYS A 114 -4.90 12.79 0.91
CA LYS A 114 -6.34 12.53 0.82
C LYS A 114 -7.12 13.35 1.84
N LYS A 115 -6.66 13.37 3.09
CA LYS A 115 -7.30 14.13 4.18
C LYS A 115 -7.31 15.63 3.89
N ALA A 116 -6.27 16.18 3.26
CA ALA A 116 -6.22 17.59 2.86
C ALA A 116 -7.22 17.89 1.74
N ILE A 117 -7.33 17.01 0.74
CA ILE A 117 -8.31 17.11 -0.35
C ILE A 117 -9.74 17.07 0.21
N ASP A 118 -10.04 16.07 1.05
CA ASP A 118 -11.35 15.89 1.67
C ASP A 118 -11.76 17.07 2.57
N ARG A 119 -10.80 17.82 3.12
CA ARG A 119 -11.06 19.02 3.94
C ARG A 119 -11.43 20.23 3.08
N ARG A 120 -10.81 20.38 1.91
CA ARG A 120 -11.10 21.50 0.99
C ARG A 120 -12.50 21.42 0.39
N GLY A 121 -13.04 20.21 0.20
CA GLY A 121 -14.38 20.00 -0.35
C GLY A 121 -15.54 20.12 0.65
N ARG A 122 -15.28 20.45 1.93
CA ARG A 122 -16.38 20.64 2.90
C ARG A 122 -16.89 22.07 2.78
N PRO A 123 -18.21 22.29 2.59
CA PRO A 123 -18.79 23.63 2.60
C PRO A 123 -18.44 24.32 3.93
N ASN A 124 -18.13 25.62 3.86
CA ASN A 124 -17.73 26.35 5.04
C ASN A 124 -18.97 26.53 5.91
N LYS A 125 -18.88 26.27 7.22
CA LYS A 125 -20.04 26.39 8.12
C LYS A 125 -20.54 27.84 8.22
N THR A 126 -19.72 28.80 7.78
CA THR A 126 -20.05 30.22 7.71
C THR A 126 -20.63 30.65 6.37
N ASP A 127 -20.72 29.76 5.38
CA ASP A 127 -21.45 30.08 4.15
C ASP A 127 -22.92 30.31 4.55
N PRO A 128 -23.46 31.51 4.31
CA PRO A 128 -24.85 31.80 4.67
C PRO A 128 -25.74 30.77 3.98
N PRO A 129 -26.79 30.25 4.66
CA PRO A 129 -27.74 29.36 4.00
C PRO A 129 -28.25 30.08 2.76
N ASP A 130 -28.07 29.44 1.59
CA ASP A 130 -28.37 30.04 0.30
C ASP A 130 -29.72 30.78 0.37
N ALA A 131 -29.69 32.10 0.25
CA ALA A 131 -30.86 32.98 0.29
C ALA A 131 -31.88 32.68 -0.85
N ALA A 132 -31.58 31.70 -1.70
CA ALA A 132 -32.37 31.27 -2.84
C ALA A 132 -33.62 30.43 -2.49
N SER A 133 -33.83 30.04 -1.23
CA SER A 133 -35.06 29.33 -0.82
C SER A 133 -36.23 30.26 -0.44
N ALA A 134 -36.04 31.57 -0.42
CA ALA A 134 -37.12 32.54 -0.25
C ALA A 134 -37.73 32.92 -1.63
N SER A 135 -38.26 31.94 -2.36
CA SER A 135 -39.22 32.27 -3.42
C SER A 135 -40.57 32.51 -2.75
N PRO A 136 -41.16 33.71 -2.86
CA PRO A 136 -42.50 33.97 -2.34
C PRO A 136 -43.48 33.07 -3.10
N GLU A 137 -44.23 32.24 -2.37
CA GLU A 137 -45.45 31.63 -2.91
C GLU A 137 -46.38 32.78 -3.35
N VAL A 138 -46.65 32.84 -4.66
CA VAL A 138 -47.66 33.73 -5.28
C VAL A 138 -48.94 32.94 -5.44
#